data_AF-A0A1G7GHU0-F1
#
_entry.id   AF-A0A1G7GHU0-F1
#
_cell.length_a   1.000
_cell.length_b   1.000
_cell.length_c   1.000
_cell.angle_alpha   90.00
_cell.angle_beta   90.00
_cell.angle_gamma   90.00
#
_symmetry.space_group_name_H-M   'P 1'
#
loop_
_entity.id
_entity.type
_entity.pdbx_description
1 polymer ?
#
loop_
_entity_poly.entity_id
_entity_poly.type
_entity_poly.pdbx_seq_one_letter_code
_entity_poly.pdbx_strand_id
1 'polypeptide(L)'
;MPEHDEKRWTCEEFEKALPDLFERAEGGKLSADPRFAAILRDCPQAAELVRDLEYIAETARMLLEPEGEGPSSDLWGKIEREITSKDSIQ
;
A
#
# COMPACT_ATOMS: atom_id res chain seq x y z
N MET A 1 -16.97 -0.06 -31.41
CA MET A 1 -17.41 0.38 -30.06
C MET A 1 -16.99 -0.74 -29.13
N PRO A 2 -16.01 -0.57 -28.21
CA PRO A 2 -15.69 -1.67 -27.31
C PRO A 2 -16.82 -1.73 -26.29
N GLU A 3 -17.53 -2.85 -26.29
CA GLU A 3 -18.56 -3.19 -25.32
C GLU A 3 -17.82 -3.35 -23.98
N HIS A 4 -17.88 -2.31 -23.13
CA HIS A 4 -17.59 -2.49 -21.72
C HIS A 4 -18.70 -3.38 -21.19
N ASP A 5 -18.47 -4.70 -21.25
CA ASP A 5 -19.23 -5.68 -20.51
C ASP A 5 -19.05 -5.31 -19.04
N GLU A 6 -20.00 -4.53 -18.51
CA GLU A 6 -20.17 -4.29 -17.09
C GLU A 6 -20.56 -5.64 -16.49
N LYS A 7 -19.57 -6.53 -16.31
CA LYS A 7 -19.77 -7.79 -15.63
C LYS A 7 -20.37 -7.46 -14.27
N ARG A 8 -21.66 -7.75 -14.11
CA ARG A 8 -22.34 -7.57 -12.84
C ARG A 8 -21.90 -8.71 -11.94
N TRP A 9 -20.91 -8.42 -11.11
CA TRP A 9 -20.39 -9.37 -10.14
C TRP A 9 -21.42 -9.62 -9.05
N THR A 10 -21.51 -10.86 -8.57
CA THR A 10 -22.05 -11.13 -7.24
C THR A 10 -20.99 -10.88 -6.18
N CYS A 11 -21.40 -10.65 -4.92
CA CYS A 11 -20.47 -10.53 -3.79
C CYS A 11 -19.44 -11.66 -3.76
N GLU A 12 -19.93 -12.91 -3.85
CA GLU A 12 -19.09 -14.11 -3.74
C GLU A 12 -18.11 -14.24 -4.92
N GLU A 13 -18.56 -13.94 -6.15
CA GLU A 13 -17.67 -13.97 -7.31
C GLU A 13 -16.60 -12.89 -7.23
N PHE A 14 -16.96 -11.70 -6.74
CA PHE A 14 -16.01 -10.60 -6.57
C PHE A 14 -14.97 -10.93 -5.50
N GLU A 15 -15.39 -11.43 -4.34
CA GLU A 15 -14.47 -11.85 -3.27
C GLU A 15 -13.50 -12.95 -3.74
N LYS A 16 -13.99 -13.94 -4.51
CA LYS A 16 -13.12 -14.99 -5.06
C LYS A 16 -12.11 -14.47 -6.08
N ALA A 17 -12.52 -13.50 -6.89
CA ALA A 17 -11.64 -12.88 -7.89
C ALA A 17 -10.74 -11.78 -7.28
N LEU A 18 -10.99 -11.38 -6.03
CA LEU A 18 -10.35 -10.23 -5.42
C LEU A 18 -8.83 -10.31 -5.40
N PRO A 19 -8.19 -11.44 -5.06
CA PRO A 19 -6.72 -11.55 -5.09
C PRO A 19 -6.16 -11.26 -6.49
N ASP A 20 -6.71 -11.89 -7.52
CA ASP A 20 -6.26 -11.70 -8.91
C ASP A 20 -6.52 -10.27 -9.42
N LEU A 21 -7.63 -9.66 -9.00
CA LEU A 21 -7.97 -8.28 -9.34
C LEU A 21 -6.99 -7.31 -8.67
N PHE A 22 -6.64 -7.55 -7.40
CA PHE A 22 -5.74 -6.71 -6.63
C PHE A 22 -4.31 -6.77 -7.15
N GLU A 23 -3.82 -7.95 -7.54
CA GLU A 23 -2.50 -8.14 -8.16
C GLU A 23 -2.37 -7.37 -9.50
N ARG A 24 -3.47 -7.28 -10.25
CA ARG A 24 -3.52 -6.55 -11.53
C ARG A 24 -3.79 -5.06 -11.36
N ALA A 25 -4.16 -4.61 -10.17
CA ALA A 25 -4.52 -3.23 -9.92
C ALA A 25 -3.27 -2.35 -9.93
N GLU A 26 -3.20 -1.42 -10.87
CA GLU A 26 -2.13 -0.42 -10.90
C GLU A 26 -2.17 0.43 -9.62
N GLY A 27 -1.06 0.45 -8.88
CA GLY A 27 -0.95 1.17 -7.60
C GLY A 27 -1.71 0.55 -6.44
N GLY A 28 -2.27 -0.65 -6.60
CA GLY A 28 -2.98 -1.38 -5.54
C GLY A 28 -4.23 -0.66 -5.04
N LYS A 29 -4.95 0.06 -5.92
CA LYS A 29 -6.19 0.78 -5.59
C LYS A 29 -7.35 0.30 -6.46
N LEU A 30 -8.08 -0.70 -5.99
CA LEU A 30 -9.30 -1.20 -6.64
C LEU A 30 -10.51 -0.29 -6.41
N SER A 31 -10.56 0.43 -5.29
CA SER A 31 -11.65 1.36 -4.93
C SER A 31 -11.74 2.57 -5.87
N ALA A 32 -10.63 2.90 -6.54
CA ALA A 32 -10.56 3.98 -7.51
C ALA A 32 -11.07 3.56 -8.90
N ASP A 33 -11.27 2.27 -9.15
CA ASP A 33 -11.70 1.77 -10.46
C ASP A 33 -13.23 1.86 -10.60
N PRO A 34 -13.75 2.66 -11.56
CA PRO A 34 -15.19 2.83 -11.75
C PRO A 34 -15.91 1.53 -12.10
N ARG A 35 -15.20 0.52 -12.62
CA ARG A 35 -15.77 -0.80 -12.94
C ARG A 35 -16.26 -1.54 -11.69
N PHE A 36 -15.66 -1.28 -10.53
CA PHE A 36 -16.02 -1.94 -9.27
C PHE A 36 -16.92 -1.08 -8.37
N ALA A 37 -17.20 0.17 -8.74
CA ALA A 37 -18.01 1.08 -7.93
C ALA A 37 -19.40 0.51 -7.58
N ALA A 38 -20.04 -0.19 -8.52
CA ALA A 38 -21.34 -0.81 -8.29
C ALA A 38 -21.27 -1.95 -7.27
N ILE A 39 -20.32 -2.88 -7.44
CA ILE A 39 -20.19 -4.04 -6.53
C ILE A 39 -19.71 -3.63 -5.13
N LEU A 40 -18.84 -2.63 -5.03
CA LEU A 40 -18.39 -2.11 -3.73
C LEU A 40 -19.51 -1.36 -2.98
N ARG A 41 -20.44 -0.74 -3.70
CA ARG A 41 -21.65 -0.15 -3.08
C ARG A 41 -22.64 -1.23 -2.66
N ASP A 42 -22.86 -2.22 -3.53
CA ASP A 42 -23.90 -3.23 -3.35
C ASP A 42 -23.45 -4.34 -2.38
N CYS A 43 -22.14 -4.46 -2.12
CA CYS A 43 -21.52 -5.45 -1.24
C CYS A 43 -20.60 -4.80 -0.20
N PRO A 44 -21.11 -4.40 0.98
CA PRO A 44 -20.33 -3.70 2.00
C PRO A 44 -19.12 -4.51 2.51
N GLN A 45 -19.27 -5.83 2.68
CA GLN A 45 -18.20 -6.71 3.14
C GLN A 45 -17.01 -6.73 2.17
N ALA A 46 -17.28 -6.81 0.86
CA ALA A 46 -16.24 -6.75 -0.16
C ALA A 46 -15.54 -5.37 -0.18
N ALA A 47 -16.28 -4.30 0.08
CA ALA A 47 -15.71 -2.96 0.18
C ALA A 47 -14.81 -2.76 1.40
N GLU A 48 -15.16 -3.38 2.53
CA GLU A 48 -14.29 -3.43 3.71
C GLU A 48 -13.01 -4.19 3.40
N LEU A 49 -13.12 -5.37 2.79
CA LEU A 49 -11.95 -6.17 2.42
C LEU A 49 -11.02 -5.44 1.43
N VAL A 50 -11.57 -4.77 0.42
CA VAL A 50 -10.78 -3.92 -0.50
C VAL A 50 -10.05 -2.84 0.27
N ARG A 51 -10.73 -2.12 1.17
CA ARG A 51 -10.11 -1.04 1.96
C ARG A 51 -8.95 -1.57 2.80
N ASP A 52 -9.12 -2.72 3.45
CA ASP A 52 -8.08 -3.33 4.27
C ASP A 52 -6.86 -3.73 3.42
N LEU A 53 -7.09 -4.33 2.25
CA LEU A 53 -6.02 -4.68 1.32
C LEU A 53 -5.25 -3.44 0.81
N GLU A 54 -5.97 -2.36 0.46
CA GLU A 54 -5.37 -1.09 0.05
C GLU A 54 -4.53 -0.47 1.17
N TYR A 55 -5.03 -0.51 2.41
CA TYR A 55 -4.31 -0.01 3.58
C TYR A 55 -3.04 -0.82 3.86
N ILE A 56 -3.11 -2.15 3.76
CA ILE A 56 -1.94 -3.02 3.90
C ILE A 56 -0.93 -2.70 2.80
N ALA A 57 -1.35 -2.56 1.54
CA ALA A 57 -0.47 -2.25 0.43
C ALA A 57 0.23 -0.89 0.58
N GLU A 58 -0.48 0.12 1.07
CA GLU A 58 0.09 1.43 1.38
C GLU A 58 1.12 1.33 2.51
N THR A 59 0.78 0.63 3.58
CA THR A 59 1.68 0.45 4.73
C THR A 59 2.92 -0.34 4.34
N ALA A 60 2.76 -1.39 3.53
CA ALA A 60 3.88 -2.18 3.02
C ALA A 60 4.82 -1.32 2.15
N ARG A 61 4.28 -0.40 1.33
CA ARG A 61 5.11 0.57 0.58
C ARG A 61 5.94 1.46 1.51
N MET A 62 5.39 1.89 2.63
CA MET A 62 6.16 2.65 3.64
C MET A 62 7.26 1.82 4.32
N LEU A 63 7.09 0.50 4.41
CA LEU A 63 8.11 -0.41 4.95
C LEU A 63 9.22 -0.73 3.94
N LEU A 64 8.92 -0.60 2.64
CA LEU A 64 9.82 -1.00 1.56
C LEU A 64 10.82 0.09 1.14
N GLU A 65 10.76 1.31 1.69
CA GLU A 65 11.75 2.36 1.43
C GLU A 65 12.20 3.09 2.71
N PRO A 66 13.48 3.51 2.79
CA PRO A 66 14.29 3.98 1.66
C PRO A 66 15.28 2.95 1.12
N GLU A 67 15.27 2.77 -0.20
CA GLU A 67 16.47 2.42 -0.98
C GLU A 67 17.48 3.57 -0.87
N GLY A 68 18.10 3.68 0.29
CA GLY A 68 19.09 4.67 0.57
C GLY A 68 19.93 4.09 1.67
N GLU A 69 21.19 3.80 1.36
CA GLU A 69 22.20 3.45 2.33
C GLU A 69 21.94 4.22 3.63
N GLY A 70 21.84 3.48 4.75
CA GLY A 70 21.72 4.11 6.05
C GLY A 70 22.74 5.24 6.20
N PRO A 71 22.50 6.21 7.10
CA PRO A 71 23.34 7.41 7.23
C PRO A 71 24.84 7.09 7.08
N SER A 72 25.52 7.88 6.25
CA SER A 72 26.91 7.59 5.87
C SER A 72 27.81 7.38 7.08
N SER A 73 28.86 6.56 6.93
CA SER A 73 29.88 6.36 7.98
C SER A 73 30.45 7.68 8.49
N ASP A 74 30.56 8.69 7.62
CA ASP A 74 30.99 10.04 7.99
C ASP A 74 30.02 10.76 8.93
N LEU A 75 28.70 10.56 8.76
CA LEU A 75 27.69 11.10 9.68
C LEU A 75 27.79 10.42 11.04
N TRP A 76 27.96 9.09 11.07
CA TRP A 76 28.15 8.34 12.30
C TRP A 76 29.42 8.77 13.04
N GLY A 77 30.52 8.96 12.33
CA GLY A 77 31.76 9.46 12.93
C GLY A 77 31.62 10.89 13.48
N LYS A 78 30.78 11.75 12.87
CA LYS A 78 30.47 13.08 13.43
C LYS A 78 29.65 12.96 14.72
N ILE A 79 28.63 12.11 14.73
CA ILE A 79 27.79 11.88 15.90
C ILE A 79 28.63 11.33 17.05
N GLU A 80 29.49 10.35 16.81
CA GLU A 80 30.38 9.76 17.81
C GLU A 80 31.30 10.82 18.43
N ARG A 81 31.94 11.66 17.59
CA ARG A 81 32.81 12.75 18.08
C ARG A 81 32.05 13.77 18.93
N GLU A 82 30.84 14.15 18.55
CA GLU A 82 30.03 15.11 19.32
C GLU A 82 29.59 14.53 20.66
N ILE A 83 29.23 13.24 20.72
CA ILE A 83 28.87 12.56 21.97
C ILE A 83 30.09 12.50 22.90
N THR A 84 31.23 11.99 22.42
CA THR A 84 32.45 11.88 23.23
C THR A 84 32.99 13.24 23.67
N SER A 85 32.87 14.26 22.81
CA SER A 85 33.26 15.63 23.16
C SER A 85 32.38 16.24 24.22
N LYS A 86 31.08 15.90 24.28
CA LYS A 86 30.16 16.41 25.31
C LYS A 86 30.28 15.66 26.63
N ASP A 87 30.54 14.35 26.59
CA ASP A 87 30.81 13.55 27.79
C ASP A 87 32.12 13.95 28.48
N SER A 88 33.08 14.50 27.73
CA SER A 88 34.35 15.01 28.28
C SER A 88 34.25 16.39 28.94
N ILE A 89 33.06 17.01 28.97
CA ILE A 89 32.82 18.35 29.54
C ILE A 89 31.94 18.28 30.82
N GLN A 90 31.76 17.10 31.42
CA GLN A 90 31.19 16.99 32.78
C GLN A 90 32.25 16.79 33.87
#